data_AF-A0AA41WMR3-F1
#
_entry.id   AF-A0AA41WMR3-F1
#
_cell.length_a   1.000
_cell.length_b   1.000
_cell.length_c   1.000
_cell.angle_alpha   90.00
_cell.angle_beta   90.00
_cell.angle_gamma   90.00
#
_symmetry.space_group_name_H-M   'P 1'
#
loop_
_entity.id
_entity.type
_entity.pdbx_description
1 polymer ?
#
loop_
_entity_poly.entity_id
_entity_poly.type
_entity_poly.pdbx_seq_one_letter_code
_entity_poly.pdbx_strand_id
1 'polypeptide(L)'
;MRSTFKLLVPFVLGAVALATYLVWTQDRRSGPLLSDLRTLPIESEGTPGDAGNLLAIEVKLLPADYQSRERLHLRFATYLEQARAAGLLNEKTIVVLPEHVGTGLFALGERAEVQQARSLRDAMQWTALGNPWKFLRALLDNQSKDRRTEAVLRIKAGRMAEDYQTIFGGLARDYAVTLVAGSIVLPEPHLQRQRLHVGTGPLRQVSLTFDHQGQPIGPLQYKYALSRYERRYSEAPGNRRAVTLDTAAGRLAVALGCDGYRQAPPEDADFIVMPGALAVPESSCPDALEPAGATPRLEVRTLGLPWNLVGSPRQPARHRHGPPVQLHNLWLPTRP
;
A
#
# COMPACT_ATOMS: atom_id res chain seq x y z
N MET A 1 17.92 -22.86 -55.16
CA MET A 1 17.67 -23.61 -53.91
C MET A 1 18.61 -23.27 -52.73
N ARG A 2 19.87 -22.86 -52.95
CA ARG A 2 20.80 -22.48 -51.85
C ARG A 2 20.51 -21.13 -51.16
N SER A 3 19.76 -20.22 -51.80
CA SER A 3 19.46 -18.88 -51.25
C SER A 3 18.26 -18.89 -50.29
N THR A 4 17.21 -19.65 -50.61
CA THR A 4 16.02 -19.79 -49.76
C THR A 4 16.34 -20.45 -48.41
N PHE A 5 17.27 -21.42 -48.38
CA PHE A 5 17.73 -22.07 -47.15
C PHE A 5 18.50 -21.12 -46.22
N LYS A 6 19.25 -20.15 -46.76
CA LYS A 6 19.99 -19.15 -45.97
C LYS A 6 19.08 -18.14 -45.25
N LEU A 7 17.89 -17.89 -45.77
CA LEU A 7 16.87 -17.03 -45.14
C LEU A 7 15.95 -17.80 -44.19
N LEU A 8 15.81 -19.11 -44.38
CA LEU A 8 14.96 -19.97 -43.55
C LEU A 8 15.55 -20.19 -42.15
N VAL A 9 16.88 -20.34 -42.05
CA VAL A 9 17.59 -20.50 -40.77
C VAL A 9 17.40 -19.31 -39.81
N PRO A 10 17.66 -18.03 -40.20
CA PRO A 10 17.42 -16.90 -39.32
C PRO A 10 15.94 -16.68 -39.01
N PHE A 11 15.04 -17.03 -39.94
CA PHE A 11 13.60 -16.96 -39.70
C PHE A 11 13.16 -17.95 -38.62
N VAL A 12 13.61 -19.20 -38.69
CA VAL A 12 13.31 -20.23 -37.68
C VAL A 12 13.93 -19.87 -36.34
N LEU A 13 15.18 -19.38 -36.32
CA LEU A 13 15.82 -18.88 -35.09
C LEU A 13 15.03 -17.71 -34.48
N GLY A 14 14.57 -16.77 -35.29
CA GLY A 14 13.71 -15.66 -34.85
C GLY A 14 12.37 -16.15 -34.28
N ALA A 15 11.74 -17.12 -34.94
CA ALA A 15 10.48 -17.71 -34.48
C ALA A 15 10.65 -18.47 -33.16
N VAL A 16 11.73 -19.25 -32.99
CA VAL A 16 12.05 -19.94 -31.74
C VAL A 16 12.37 -18.94 -30.63
N ALA A 17 13.15 -17.90 -30.91
CA ALA A 17 13.43 -16.83 -29.95
C ALA A 17 12.15 -16.10 -29.52
N LEU A 18 11.25 -15.80 -30.47
CA LEU A 18 9.96 -15.19 -30.18
C LEU A 18 9.05 -16.13 -29.37
N ALA A 19 8.96 -17.41 -29.73
CA ALA A 19 8.18 -18.39 -28.98
C ALA A 19 8.73 -18.58 -27.55
N THR A 20 10.05 -18.66 -27.40
CA THR A 20 10.71 -18.75 -26.09
C THR A 20 10.47 -17.48 -25.27
N TYR A 21 10.53 -16.30 -25.91
CA TYR A 21 10.17 -15.04 -25.29
C TYR A 21 8.70 -15.03 -24.85
N LEU A 22 7.77 -15.49 -25.69
CA LEU A 22 6.35 -15.54 -25.37
C LEU A 22 6.05 -16.53 -24.23
N VAL A 23 6.67 -17.72 -24.24
CA VAL A 23 6.57 -18.70 -23.14
C VAL A 23 7.16 -18.14 -21.85
N TRP A 24 8.37 -17.55 -21.91
CA TRP A 24 8.97 -16.85 -20.78
C TRP A 24 8.07 -15.71 -20.29
N THR A 25 7.32 -15.06 -21.19
CA THR A 25 6.39 -14.02 -20.78
C THR A 25 5.17 -14.50 -20.00
N GLN A 26 4.85 -15.78 -20.12
CA GLN A 26 3.72 -16.43 -19.47
C GLN A 26 4.11 -17.17 -18.17
N ASP A 27 5.39 -17.47 -17.94
CA ASP A 27 5.82 -18.15 -16.72
C ASP A 27 5.72 -17.22 -15.49
N ARG A 28 4.89 -17.62 -14.52
CA ARG A 28 4.61 -16.89 -13.27
C ARG A 28 4.73 -17.80 -12.05
N ARG A 29 5.55 -18.86 -12.13
CA ARG A 29 5.71 -19.84 -11.06
C ARG A 29 6.11 -19.16 -9.74
N SER A 30 5.42 -19.58 -8.67
CA SER A 30 5.63 -19.05 -7.32
C SER A 30 6.66 -19.88 -6.55
N GLY A 31 7.54 -19.21 -5.82
CA GLY A 31 8.47 -19.86 -4.88
C GLY A 31 7.77 -20.36 -3.59
N PRO A 32 8.48 -21.09 -2.71
CA PRO A 32 7.93 -21.57 -1.45
C PRO A 32 7.55 -20.40 -0.50
N LEU A 33 6.41 -20.53 0.20
CA LEU A 33 5.97 -19.56 1.21
C LEU A 33 6.67 -19.85 2.54
N LEU A 34 7.45 -18.88 3.03
CA LEU A 34 7.97 -18.90 4.38
C LEU A 34 7.15 -17.92 5.21
N SER A 35 6.05 -18.40 5.80
CA SER A 35 5.28 -17.62 6.76
C SER A 35 6.11 -17.46 8.03
N ASP A 36 6.39 -16.22 8.42
CA ASP A 36 6.99 -15.93 9.73
C ASP A 36 5.91 -16.15 10.81
N LEU A 37 5.91 -17.33 11.41
CA LEU A 37 4.94 -17.76 12.43
C LEU A 37 5.33 -17.32 13.86
N ARG A 38 6.28 -16.39 13.99
CA ARG A 38 6.69 -15.89 15.29
C ARG A 38 5.54 -15.10 15.94
N THR A 39 5.38 -15.29 17.24
CA THR A 39 4.52 -14.44 18.07
C THR A 39 5.02 -13.01 17.98
N LEU A 40 4.13 -12.10 17.61
CA LEU A 40 4.44 -10.69 17.49
C LEU A 40 4.48 -10.03 18.89
N PRO A 41 5.42 -9.11 19.13
CA PRO A 41 5.31 -8.21 20.26
C PRO A 41 4.03 -7.37 20.11
N ILE A 42 3.23 -7.35 21.17
CA ILE A 42 2.03 -6.54 21.30
C ILE A 42 2.28 -5.57 22.45
N GLU A 43 2.29 -4.29 22.13
CA GLU A 43 2.29 -3.22 23.13
C GLU A 43 0.86 -2.67 23.23
N SER A 44 0.34 -2.55 24.45
CA SER A 44 -1.03 -2.10 24.69
C SER A 44 -1.04 -0.97 25.69
N GLU A 45 -1.71 0.11 25.33
CA GLU A 45 -1.91 1.32 26.12
C GLU A 45 -3.40 1.51 26.46
N GLY A 46 -3.67 2.11 27.61
CA GLY A 46 -5.04 2.31 28.11
C GLY A 46 -5.65 1.07 28.78
N THR A 47 -6.92 1.18 29.16
CA THR A 47 -7.65 0.12 29.87
C THR A 47 -8.65 -0.57 28.95
N PRO A 48 -8.67 -1.92 28.90
CA PRO A 48 -9.68 -2.67 28.15
C PRO A 48 -11.11 -2.27 28.54
N GLY A 49 -11.99 -2.16 27.54
CA GLY A 49 -13.40 -1.80 27.76
C GLY A 49 -14.24 -1.88 26.48
N ASP A 50 -15.52 -1.56 26.60
CA ASP A 50 -16.53 -1.75 25.54
C ASP A 50 -16.53 -0.65 24.47
N ALA A 51 -15.65 0.34 24.59
CA ALA A 51 -15.51 1.45 23.64
C ALA A 51 -14.73 1.06 22.37
N GLY A 52 -14.09 -0.11 22.36
CA GLY A 52 -13.20 -0.54 21.28
C GLY A 52 -11.78 -0.04 21.45
N ASN A 53 -10.99 -0.17 20.40
CA ASN A 53 -9.55 0.10 20.40
C ASN A 53 -9.06 0.44 19.00
N LEU A 54 -7.95 1.17 18.94
CA LEU A 54 -7.19 1.38 17.72
C LEU A 54 -6.01 0.39 17.72
N LEU A 55 -5.86 -0.37 16.64
CA LEU A 55 -4.80 -1.38 16.50
C LEU A 55 -3.90 -1.04 15.30
N ALA A 56 -2.68 -0.61 15.57
CA ALA A 56 -1.63 -0.42 14.57
C ALA A 56 -0.97 -1.75 14.23
N ILE A 57 -0.77 -2.00 12.93
CA ILE A 57 0.07 -3.11 12.47
C ILE A 57 1.33 -2.54 11.82
N GLU A 58 2.45 -2.54 12.52
CA GLU A 58 3.72 -2.07 11.97
C GLU A 58 4.46 -3.19 11.29
N VAL A 59 4.53 -3.16 9.95
CA VAL A 59 5.05 -4.30 9.17
C VAL A 59 6.26 -3.96 8.34
N LYS A 60 7.08 -4.98 8.12
CA LYS A 60 8.07 -5.03 7.05
C LYS A 60 7.55 -5.97 5.96
N LEU A 61 7.21 -5.42 4.80
CA LEU A 61 6.80 -6.19 3.63
C LEU A 61 7.99 -6.51 2.74
N LEU A 62 7.96 -7.70 2.20
CA LEU A 62 8.97 -8.24 1.29
C LEU A 62 8.36 -8.40 -0.11
N PRO A 63 9.19 -8.45 -1.17
CA PRO A 63 8.70 -8.70 -2.53
C PRO A 63 7.87 -9.98 -2.65
N ALA A 64 8.20 -11.00 -1.84
CA ALA A 64 7.49 -12.29 -1.81
C ALA A 64 6.05 -12.17 -1.29
N ASP A 65 5.74 -11.18 -0.44
CA ASP A 65 4.39 -10.95 0.06
C ASP A 65 3.45 -10.52 -1.08
N TYR A 66 3.98 -9.81 -2.07
CA TYR A 66 3.25 -9.34 -3.25
C TYR A 66 3.29 -10.31 -4.43
N GLN A 67 3.59 -11.59 -4.20
CA GLN A 67 3.59 -12.56 -5.29
C GLN A 67 2.16 -12.92 -5.74
N SER A 68 1.21 -13.00 -4.81
CA SER A 68 -0.21 -13.25 -5.10
C SER A 68 -1.13 -12.56 -4.09
N ARG A 69 -2.42 -12.42 -4.44
CA ARG A 69 -3.43 -11.80 -3.56
C ARG A 69 -3.53 -12.57 -2.24
N GLU A 70 -3.52 -13.89 -2.33
CA GLU A 70 -3.66 -14.84 -1.22
C GLU A 70 -2.49 -14.73 -0.26
N ARG A 71 -1.27 -14.50 -0.76
CA ARG A 71 -0.08 -14.33 0.08
C ARG A 71 -0.15 -13.05 0.89
N LEU A 72 -0.47 -11.93 0.25
CA LEU A 72 -0.58 -10.65 0.96
C LEU A 72 -1.73 -10.71 1.97
N HIS A 73 -2.86 -11.30 1.58
CA HIS A 73 -4.00 -11.53 2.48
C HIS A 73 -3.58 -12.38 3.68
N LEU A 74 -2.95 -13.53 3.46
CA LEU A 74 -2.51 -14.44 4.52
C LEU A 74 -1.49 -13.77 5.46
N ARG A 75 -0.62 -12.90 4.93
CA ARG A 75 0.35 -12.14 5.73
C ARG A 75 -0.35 -11.28 6.77
N PHE A 76 -1.33 -10.48 6.37
CA PHE A 76 -2.09 -9.64 7.30
C PHE A 76 -3.08 -10.44 8.16
N ALA A 77 -3.70 -11.49 7.61
CA ALA A 77 -4.54 -12.41 8.36
C ALA A 77 -3.76 -13.04 9.52
N THR A 78 -2.49 -13.40 9.34
CA THR A 78 -1.65 -13.94 10.42
C THR A 78 -1.52 -12.95 11.58
N TYR A 79 -1.45 -11.64 11.31
CA TYR A 79 -1.35 -10.62 12.34
C TYR A 79 -2.68 -10.37 13.05
N LEU A 80 -3.76 -10.32 12.28
CA LEU A 80 -5.12 -10.19 12.81
C LEU A 80 -5.51 -11.40 13.65
N GLU A 81 -5.11 -12.61 13.25
CA GLU A 81 -5.34 -13.83 14.01
C GLU A 81 -4.63 -13.80 15.37
N GLN A 82 -3.38 -13.31 15.41
CA GLN A 82 -2.67 -13.12 16.67
C GLN A 82 -3.34 -12.06 17.56
N ALA A 83 -3.81 -10.95 16.99
CA ALA A 83 -4.56 -9.93 17.72
C ALA A 83 -5.89 -10.48 18.26
N ARG A 84 -6.58 -11.32 17.48
CA ARG A 84 -7.82 -12.00 17.88
C ARG A 84 -7.57 -12.96 19.04
N ALA A 85 -6.51 -13.77 18.95
CA ALA A 85 -6.10 -14.69 20.00
C ALA A 85 -5.72 -13.96 21.30
N ALA A 86 -5.21 -12.72 21.20
CA ALA A 86 -4.92 -11.85 22.33
C ALA A 86 -6.15 -11.07 22.86
N GLY A 87 -7.35 -11.28 22.30
CA GLY A 87 -8.58 -10.62 22.73
C GLY A 87 -8.70 -9.14 22.34
N LEU A 88 -7.92 -8.71 21.34
CA LEU A 88 -7.85 -7.30 20.92
C LEU A 88 -8.86 -6.92 19.84
N LEU A 89 -9.57 -7.89 19.26
CA LEU A 89 -10.49 -7.63 18.14
C LEU A 89 -11.95 -7.75 18.59
N ASN A 90 -12.74 -6.74 18.25
CA ASN A 90 -14.18 -6.70 18.32
C ASN A 90 -14.73 -5.80 17.19
N GLU A 91 -16.06 -5.67 17.11
CA GLU A 91 -16.75 -4.88 16.07
C GLU A 91 -16.41 -3.37 16.09
N LYS A 92 -15.92 -2.86 17.22
CA LYS A 92 -15.47 -1.47 17.41
C LYS A 92 -13.95 -1.33 17.30
N THR A 93 -13.22 -2.40 17.01
CA THR A 93 -11.77 -2.31 16.74
C THR A 93 -11.54 -1.66 15.39
N ILE A 94 -10.65 -0.67 15.36
CA ILE A 94 -10.18 -0.01 14.15
C ILE A 94 -8.73 -0.43 13.92
N VAL A 95 -8.52 -1.28 12.92
CA VAL A 95 -7.19 -1.72 12.52
C VAL A 95 -6.62 -0.76 11.49
N VAL A 96 -5.36 -0.38 11.66
CA VAL A 96 -4.67 0.58 10.80
C VAL A 96 -3.41 -0.03 10.21
N LEU A 97 -3.37 -0.11 8.88
CA LEU A 97 -2.22 -0.63 8.14
C LEU A 97 -1.24 0.48 7.76
N PRO A 98 0.04 0.16 7.50
CA PRO A 98 1.04 1.17 7.16
C PRO A 98 0.81 1.83 5.80
N GLU A 99 1.45 2.98 5.62
CA GLU A 99 1.43 3.68 4.34
C GLU A 99 2.10 2.85 3.22
N HIS A 100 1.59 3.01 2.00
CA HIS A 100 2.06 2.39 0.75
C HIS A 100 1.92 0.87 0.63
N VAL A 101 1.23 0.21 1.56
CA VAL A 101 0.91 -1.23 1.46
C VAL A 101 0.14 -1.57 0.18
N GLY A 102 -0.74 -0.69 -0.29
CA GLY A 102 -1.45 -0.86 -1.55
C GLY A 102 -0.61 -0.51 -2.78
N THR A 103 0.36 0.40 -2.67
CA THR A 103 1.20 0.76 -3.82
C THR A 103 2.03 -0.42 -4.30
N GLY A 104 2.50 -1.29 -3.39
CA GLY A 104 3.24 -2.51 -3.73
C GLY A 104 2.47 -3.51 -4.59
N LEU A 105 1.13 -3.38 -4.70
CA LEU A 105 0.28 -4.24 -5.55
C LEU A 105 0.64 -4.15 -7.04
N PHE A 106 1.43 -3.15 -7.45
CA PHE A 106 2.00 -3.14 -8.80
C PHE A 106 2.79 -4.42 -9.10
N ALA A 107 3.35 -5.11 -8.10
CA ALA A 107 4.10 -6.34 -8.29
C ALA A 107 3.25 -7.63 -8.22
N LEU A 108 1.94 -7.54 -7.98
CA LEU A 108 1.07 -8.71 -7.88
C LEU A 108 1.04 -9.53 -9.18
N GLY A 109 1.32 -10.83 -9.05
CA GLY A 109 1.38 -11.75 -10.19
C GLY A 109 2.51 -11.47 -11.17
N GLU A 110 3.48 -10.64 -10.78
CA GLU A 110 4.71 -10.41 -11.56
C GLU A 110 5.71 -11.55 -11.40
N ARG A 111 6.62 -11.62 -12.36
CA ARG A 111 7.60 -12.70 -12.47
C ARG A 111 8.61 -12.69 -11.35
N ALA A 112 9.32 -13.81 -11.21
CA ALA A 112 10.36 -13.99 -10.21
C ALA A 112 11.44 -12.89 -10.27
N GLU A 113 11.73 -12.33 -11.44
CA GLU A 113 12.72 -11.27 -11.64
C GLU A 113 12.29 -9.94 -11.01
N VAL A 114 10.99 -9.62 -11.00
CA VAL A 114 10.45 -8.44 -10.29
C VAL A 114 10.56 -8.66 -8.78
N GLN A 115 10.38 -9.89 -8.31
CA GLN A 115 10.48 -10.26 -6.90
C GLN A 115 11.94 -10.28 -6.41
N GLN A 116 12.87 -10.67 -7.28
CA GLN A 116 14.31 -10.69 -7.00
C GLN A 116 14.98 -9.32 -7.21
N ALA A 117 14.26 -8.36 -7.80
CA ALA A 117 14.78 -7.02 -8.04
C ALA A 117 15.14 -6.33 -6.72
N ARG A 118 16.39 -5.83 -6.65
CA ARG A 118 16.90 -5.19 -5.44
C ARG A 118 16.37 -3.75 -5.27
N SER A 119 16.03 -3.08 -6.37
CA SER A 119 15.58 -1.69 -6.40
C SER A 119 14.26 -1.53 -7.16
N LEU A 120 13.53 -0.44 -6.89
CA LEU A 120 12.30 -0.09 -7.60
C LEU A 120 12.55 0.06 -9.10
N ARG A 121 13.66 0.68 -9.47
CA ARG A 121 14.03 0.83 -10.88
C ARG A 121 14.16 -0.52 -11.59
N ASP A 122 14.78 -1.50 -10.95
CA ASP A 122 14.99 -2.82 -11.54
C ASP A 122 13.66 -3.58 -11.64
N ALA A 123 12.83 -3.52 -10.60
CA ALA A 123 11.49 -4.11 -10.58
C ALA A 123 10.60 -3.54 -11.70
N MET A 124 10.65 -2.22 -11.87
CA MET A 124 9.93 -1.52 -12.93
C MET A 124 10.49 -1.85 -14.32
N GLN A 125 11.80 -2.04 -14.46
CA GLN A 125 12.42 -2.44 -15.73
C GLN A 125 12.00 -3.85 -16.14
N TRP A 126 12.00 -4.81 -15.21
CA TRP A 126 11.50 -6.16 -15.48
C TRP A 126 10.01 -6.17 -15.83
N THR A 127 9.21 -5.38 -15.12
CA THR A 127 7.79 -5.18 -15.45
C THR A 127 7.61 -4.64 -16.87
N ALA A 128 8.41 -3.64 -17.26
CA ALA A 128 8.36 -3.03 -18.59
C ALA A 128 8.77 -4.01 -19.70
N LEU A 129 9.80 -4.81 -19.48
CA LEU A 129 10.25 -5.86 -20.41
C LEU A 129 9.22 -6.98 -20.56
N GLY A 130 8.39 -7.22 -19.54
CA GLY A 130 7.32 -8.20 -19.58
C GLY A 130 6.06 -7.74 -20.33
N ASN A 131 5.87 -6.43 -20.51
CA ASN A 131 4.74 -5.83 -21.23
C ASN A 131 5.19 -4.67 -22.14
N PRO A 132 6.08 -4.90 -23.12
CA PRO A 132 6.76 -3.83 -23.86
C PRO A 132 5.79 -2.93 -24.63
N TRP A 133 4.74 -3.50 -25.24
CA TRP A 133 3.79 -2.73 -26.05
C TRP A 133 2.92 -1.77 -25.23
N LYS A 134 2.49 -2.18 -24.02
CA LYS A 134 1.75 -1.31 -23.09
C LYS A 134 2.66 -0.22 -22.53
N PHE A 135 3.92 -0.55 -22.24
CA PHE A 135 4.91 0.39 -21.74
C PHE A 135 5.31 1.46 -22.77
N LEU A 136 5.51 1.07 -24.04
CA LEU A 136 5.79 2.00 -25.13
C LEU A 136 4.65 3.01 -25.32
N ARG A 137 3.38 2.57 -25.26
CA ARG A 137 2.23 3.49 -25.33
C ARG A 137 2.19 4.46 -24.14
N ALA A 138 2.43 3.99 -22.91
CA ALA A 138 2.43 4.84 -21.72
C ALA A 138 3.59 5.84 -21.68
N LEU A 139 4.75 5.50 -22.26
CA LEU A 139 5.90 6.43 -22.35
C LEU A 139 5.63 7.64 -23.25
N LEU A 140 4.79 7.49 -24.27
CA LEU A 140 4.44 8.56 -25.20
C LEU A 140 3.49 9.60 -24.59
N ASP A 141 2.74 9.20 -23.56
CA ASP A 141 1.69 10.03 -22.92
C ASP A 141 2.17 10.79 -21.65
N ASN A 142 3.31 10.39 -21.07
CA ASN A 142 3.71 10.87 -19.73
C ASN A 142 4.54 12.17 -19.74
N GLN A 143 4.15 13.16 -18.92
CA GLN A 143 4.86 14.43 -18.71
C GLN A 143 5.71 14.52 -17.42
N SER A 144 5.81 13.46 -16.59
CA SER A 144 6.54 13.55 -15.30
C SER A 144 8.07 13.38 -15.39
N LYS A 145 8.78 13.78 -14.31
CA LYS A 145 10.24 13.64 -14.16
C LYS A 145 10.69 12.19 -13.92
N ASP A 146 9.80 11.28 -13.52
CA ASP A 146 10.07 9.84 -13.40
C ASP A 146 9.08 8.99 -14.22
N ARG A 147 9.16 9.18 -15.55
CA ARG A 147 8.24 8.60 -16.56
C ARG A 147 8.03 7.09 -16.44
N ARG A 148 8.99 6.34 -15.87
CA ARG A 148 8.94 4.87 -15.77
C ARG A 148 8.08 4.40 -14.62
N THR A 149 8.27 4.99 -13.44
CA THR A 149 7.47 4.70 -12.24
C THR A 149 6.00 5.04 -12.50
N GLU A 150 5.76 6.22 -13.09
CA GLU A 150 4.41 6.64 -13.47
C GLU A 150 3.77 5.68 -14.49
N ALA A 151 4.49 5.30 -15.55
CA ALA A 151 3.96 4.41 -16.57
C ALA A 151 3.52 3.04 -16.01
N VAL A 152 4.33 2.42 -15.15
CA VAL A 152 3.96 1.11 -14.58
C VAL A 152 2.74 1.22 -13.67
N LEU A 153 2.68 2.25 -12.81
CA LEU A 153 1.54 2.47 -11.93
C LEU A 153 0.27 2.73 -12.75
N ARG A 154 0.33 3.53 -13.82
CA ARG A 154 -0.82 3.77 -14.72
C ARG A 154 -1.30 2.50 -15.41
N ILE A 155 -0.39 1.68 -15.96
CA ILE A 155 -0.75 0.45 -16.66
C ILE A 155 -1.44 -0.56 -15.74
N LYS A 156 -1.04 -0.60 -14.47
CA LYS A 156 -1.54 -1.56 -13.49
C LYS A 156 -2.66 -1.04 -12.61
N ALA A 157 -2.92 0.27 -12.66
CA ALA A 157 -3.84 0.98 -11.79
C ALA A 157 -5.19 0.28 -11.61
N GLY A 158 -5.85 -0.12 -12.71
CA GLY A 158 -7.16 -0.75 -12.64
C GLY A 158 -7.15 -2.05 -11.84
N ARG A 159 -6.15 -2.91 -12.06
CA ARG A 159 -5.99 -4.16 -11.30
C ARG A 159 -5.57 -3.89 -9.86
N MET A 160 -4.67 -2.93 -9.64
CA MET A 160 -4.27 -2.52 -8.30
C MET A 160 -5.46 -2.05 -7.46
N ALA A 161 -6.38 -1.27 -8.03
CA ALA A 161 -7.60 -0.80 -7.35
C ALA A 161 -8.55 -1.95 -6.97
N GLU A 162 -8.72 -2.93 -7.86
CA GLU A 162 -9.50 -4.15 -7.59
C GLU A 162 -8.84 -5.01 -6.51
N ASP A 163 -7.55 -5.27 -6.64
CA ASP A 163 -6.76 -6.07 -5.69
C ASP A 163 -6.78 -5.44 -4.30
N TYR A 164 -6.64 -4.11 -4.23
CA TYR A 164 -6.66 -3.34 -3.00
C TYR A 164 -7.99 -3.54 -2.24
N GLN A 165 -9.12 -3.34 -2.91
CA GLN A 165 -10.43 -3.55 -2.28
C GLN A 165 -10.69 -5.01 -1.93
N THR A 166 -10.30 -5.94 -2.80
CA THR A 166 -10.53 -7.37 -2.58
C THR A 166 -9.78 -7.86 -1.35
N ILE A 167 -8.50 -7.50 -1.23
CA ILE A 167 -7.65 -7.97 -0.12
C ILE A 167 -8.08 -7.32 1.19
N PHE A 168 -8.16 -5.98 1.22
CA PHE A 168 -8.36 -5.26 2.47
C PHE A 168 -9.83 -5.25 2.92
N GLY A 169 -10.79 -5.16 2.00
CA GLY A 169 -12.20 -5.39 2.32
C GLY A 169 -12.45 -6.84 2.79
N GLY A 170 -11.76 -7.82 2.20
CA GLY A 170 -11.79 -9.21 2.66
C GLY A 170 -11.31 -9.35 4.11
N LEU A 171 -10.15 -8.78 4.45
CA LEU A 171 -9.61 -8.79 5.81
C LEU A 171 -10.54 -8.12 6.83
N ALA A 172 -11.12 -6.97 6.49
CA ALA A 172 -12.04 -6.25 7.36
C ALA A 172 -13.27 -7.10 7.69
N ARG A 173 -13.83 -7.77 6.67
CA ARG A 173 -14.98 -8.67 6.81
C ARG A 173 -14.64 -9.94 7.58
N ASP A 174 -13.53 -10.59 7.25
CA ASP A 174 -13.16 -11.89 7.81
C ASP A 174 -12.84 -11.80 9.31
N TYR A 175 -12.41 -10.62 9.78
CA TYR A 175 -12.12 -10.34 11.19
C TYR A 175 -13.16 -9.44 11.87
N ALA A 176 -14.22 -9.05 11.16
CA ALA A 176 -15.30 -8.18 11.65
C ALA A 176 -14.79 -6.88 12.30
N VAL A 177 -13.82 -6.21 11.68
CA VAL A 177 -13.21 -4.95 12.17
C VAL A 177 -13.39 -3.82 11.16
N THR A 178 -13.30 -2.58 11.63
CA THR A 178 -13.05 -1.45 10.71
C THR A 178 -11.58 -1.47 10.32
N LEU A 179 -11.25 -1.38 9.02
CA LEU A 179 -9.88 -1.46 8.52
C LEU A 179 -9.50 -0.21 7.71
N VAL A 180 -8.54 0.56 8.20
CA VAL A 180 -7.85 1.61 7.44
C VAL A 180 -6.73 0.94 6.64
N ALA A 181 -6.93 0.80 5.33
CA ALA A 181 -6.09 -0.04 4.47
C ALA A 181 -4.76 0.63 4.04
N GLY A 182 -4.14 1.41 4.93
CA GLY A 182 -2.89 2.10 4.65
C GLY A 182 -3.04 3.06 3.48
N SER A 183 -2.17 2.99 2.47
CA SER A 183 -2.35 3.79 1.26
C SER A 183 -1.98 3.09 -0.04
N ILE A 184 -2.50 3.61 -1.14
CA ILE A 184 -2.23 3.22 -2.52
C ILE A 184 -2.01 4.46 -3.39
N VAL A 185 -1.22 4.31 -4.46
CA VAL A 185 -1.00 5.37 -5.46
C VAL A 185 -1.68 4.96 -6.77
N LEU A 186 -2.61 5.79 -7.24
CA LEU A 186 -3.43 5.54 -8.44
C LEU A 186 -3.59 6.82 -9.25
N PRO A 187 -3.85 6.75 -10.58
CA PRO A 187 -4.15 7.92 -11.40
C PRO A 187 -5.58 8.39 -11.11
N GLU A 188 -5.71 9.64 -10.68
CA GLU A 188 -6.99 10.31 -10.38
C GLU A 188 -8.04 9.37 -9.75
N PRO A 189 -7.73 8.78 -8.57
CA PRO A 189 -8.61 7.79 -7.97
C PRO A 189 -9.92 8.44 -7.52
N HIS A 190 -11.02 7.71 -7.66
CA HIS A 190 -12.30 8.17 -7.15
C HIS A 190 -13.15 6.97 -6.72
N LEU A 191 -14.00 7.19 -5.73
CA LEU A 191 -14.94 6.19 -5.24
C LEU A 191 -16.30 6.43 -5.90
N GLN A 192 -16.79 5.43 -6.63
CA GLN A 192 -18.13 5.49 -7.23
C GLN A 192 -18.87 4.19 -6.90
N ARG A 193 -20.06 4.31 -6.30
CA ARG A 193 -20.88 3.15 -5.89
C ARG A 193 -20.07 2.12 -5.09
N GLN A 194 -19.35 2.57 -4.07
CA GLN A 194 -18.50 1.75 -3.21
C GLN A 194 -17.39 0.97 -3.96
N ARG A 195 -17.01 1.40 -5.16
CA ARG A 195 -15.88 0.84 -5.91
C ARG A 195 -14.84 1.90 -6.18
N LEU A 196 -13.58 1.55 -5.90
CA LEU A 196 -12.41 2.34 -6.24
C LEU A 196 -12.15 2.25 -7.74
N HIS A 197 -12.24 3.39 -8.41
CA HIS A 197 -11.97 3.55 -9.82
C HIS A 197 -10.73 4.41 -10.05
N VAL A 198 -10.15 4.26 -11.24
CA VAL A 198 -8.95 4.97 -11.68
C VAL A 198 -9.33 5.89 -12.85
N GLY A 199 -8.84 7.12 -12.82
CA GLY A 199 -9.07 8.13 -13.86
C GLY A 199 -7.84 8.37 -14.73
N THR A 200 -7.86 9.49 -15.45
CA THR A 200 -6.82 9.86 -16.44
C THR A 200 -5.88 10.99 -15.99
N GLY A 201 -6.07 11.53 -14.79
CA GLY A 201 -5.28 12.65 -14.23
C GLY A 201 -3.95 12.23 -13.58
N PRO A 202 -3.34 13.09 -12.74
CA PRO A 202 -2.08 12.80 -12.05
C PRO A 202 -2.22 11.61 -11.09
N LEU A 203 -1.09 10.95 -10.79
CA LEU A 203 -1.07 9.97 -9.71
C LEU A 203 -1.30 10.68 -8.38
N ARG A 204 -2.19 10.12 -7.56
CA ARG A 204 -2.48 10.57 -6.20
C ARG A 204 -2.37 9.42 -5.24
N GLN A 205 -1.94 9.74 -4.03
CA GLN A 205 -1.90 8.80 -2.93
C GLN A 205 -3.15 8.93 -2.08
N VAL A 206 -3.83 7.81 -1.87
CA VAL A 206 -5.09 7.74 -1.12
C VAL A 206 -5.09 6.56 -0.15
N SER A 207 -5.85 6.72 0.93
CA SER A 207 -6.33 5.64 1.79
C SER A 207 -7.81 5.38 1.51
N LEU A 208 -8.22 4.14 1.74
CA LEU A 208 -9.61 3.73 1.80
C LEU A 208 -9.83 2.96 3.11
N THR A 209 -10.93 3.28 3.78
CA THR A 209 -11.33 2.60 5.01
C THR A 209 -12.51 1.69 4.71
N PHE A 210 -12.49 0.49 5.28
CA PHE A 210 -13.54 -0.51 5.14
C PHE A 210 -14.24 -0.72 6.48
N ASP A 211 -15.56 -0.92 6.47
CA ASP A 211 -16.31 -1.38 7.64
C ASP A 211 -16.12 -2.89 7.89
N HIS A 212 -16.75 -3.39 8.94
CA HIS A 212 -16.73 -4.80 9.34
C HIS A 212 -17.44 -5.74 8.35
N GLN A 213 -18.12 -5.24 7.33
CA GLN A 213 -18.65 -6.01 6.20
C GLN A 213 -17.70 -6.01 5.00
N GLY A 214 -16.58 -5.28 5.07
CA GLY A 214 -15.64 -5.11 3.99
C GLY A 214 -16.09 -4.09 2.93
N GLN A 215 -17.06 -3.22 3.24
CA GLN A 215 -17.50 -2.15 2.35
C GLN A 215 -16.74 -0.85 2.62
N PRO A 216 -16.37 -0.10 1.57
CA PRO A 216 -15.79 1.23 1.74
C PRO A 216 -16.70 2.19 2.51
N ILE A 217 -16.14 2.89 3.50
CA ILE A 217 -16.84 3.95 4.24
C ILE A 217 -16.26 5.34 3.94
N GLY A 218 -17.17 6.30 3.76
CA GLY A 218 -16.84 7.70 3.46
C GLY A 218 -16.07 7.92 2.14
N PRO A 219 -15.58 9.15 1.91
CA PRO A 219 -14.78 9.47 0.73
C PRO A 219 -13.31 9.05 0.93
N LEU A 220 -12.54 8.97 -0.17
CA LEU A 220 -11.11 8.68 -0.15
C LEU A 220 -10.33 9.71 0.68
N GLN A 221 -9.39 9.25 1.50
CA GLN A 221 -8.52 10.13 2.28
C GLN A 221 -7.22 10.36 1.51
N TYR A 222 -6.97 11.60 1.10
CA TYR A 222 -5.84 11.95 0.24
C TYR A 222 -4.62 12.35 1.04
N LYS A 223 -3.44 12.02 0.50
CA LYS A 223 -2.18 12.62 0.96
C LYS A 223 -1.99 14.00 0.35
N TYR A 224 -1.69 14.99 1.17
CA TYR A 224 -1.42 16.37 0.76
C TYR A 224 0.05 16.74 0.93
N ALA A 225 0.68 16.35 2.04
CA ALA A 225 2.07 16.61 2.34
C ALA A 225 2.98 15.56 1.69
N LEU A 226 3.17 15.69 0.38
CA LEU A 226 4.07 14.83 -0.38
C LEU A 226 5.54 15.06 0.00
N SER A 227 6.31 13.99 0.09
CA SER A 227 7.76 14.05 0.22
C SER A 227 8.43 14.55 -1.07
N ARG A 228 9.72 14.92 -1.00
CA ARG A 228 10.51 15.28 -2.19
C ARG A 228 10.50 14.18 -3.25
N TYR A 229 10.44 12.93 -2.83
CA TYR A 229 10.45 11.80 -3.75
C TYR A 229 9.07 11.57 -4.38
N GLU A 230 8.00 11.58 -3.58
CA GLU A 230 6.62 11.43 -4.05
C GLU A 230 6.27 12.47 -5.11
N ARG A 231 6.67 13.74 -4.92
CA ARG A 231 6.47 14.83 -5.90
C ARG A 231 7.08 14.56 -7.29
N ARG A 232 7.88 13.51 -7.48
CA ARG A 232 8.44 13.15 -8.79
C ARG A 232 7.48 12.32 -9.64
N TYR A 233 6.51 11.66 -9.01
CA TYR A 233 5.56 10.77 -9.70
C TYR A 233 4.10 11.04 -9.31
N SER A 234 3.82 11.69 -8.18
CA SER A 234 2.46 12.01 -7.72
C SER A 234 2.26 13.50 -7.44
N GLU A 235 1.01 13.93 -7.49
CA GLU A 235 0.58 15.29 -7.18
C GLU A 235 -0.47 15.28 -6.06
N ALA A 236 -0.42 16.29 -5.18
CA ALA A 236 -1.44 16.48 -4.17
C ALA A 236 -2.69 17.11 -4.80
N PRO A 237 -3.91 16.80 -4.32
CA PRO A 237 -5.11 17.51 -4.76
C PRO A 237 -5.00 19.01 -4.47
N GLY A 238 -5.50 19.86 -5.38
CA GLY A 238 -5.46 21.31 -5.22
C GLY A 238 -6.31 21.84 -4.07
N ASN A 239 -7.42 21.17 -3.76
CA ASN A 239 -8.29 21.52 -2.64
C ASN A 239 -8.13 20.52 -1.50
N ARG A 240 -7.74 21.03 -0.34
CA ARG A 240 -7.69 20.26 0.89
C ARG A 240 -9.09 20.11 1.47
N ARG A 241 -9.46 18.87 1.81
CA ARG A 241 -10.70 18.57 2.53
C ARG A 241 -10.38 17.58 3.62
N ALA A 242 -10.41 18.04 4.87
CA ALA A 242 -10.37 17.15 6.00
C ALA A 242 -11.70 16.36 6.03
N VAL A 243 -11.61 15.06 6.30
CA VAL A 243 -12.76 14.15 6.27
C VAL A 243 -12.75 13.36 7.56
N THR A 244 -13.91 13.33 8.19
CA THR A 244 -14.21 12.48 9.34
C THR A 244 -15.08 11.33 8.87
N LEU A 245 -14.78 10.12 9.34
CA LEU A 245 -15.48 8.88 9.00
C LEU A 245 -16.25 8.38 10.21
N ASP A 246 -17.53 8.06 10.04
CA ASP A 246 -18.31 7.42 11.10
C ASP A 246 -17.94 5.94 11.21
N THR A 247 -17.55 5.51 12.41
CA THR A 247 -17.24 4.11 12.73
C THR A 247 -18.00 3.68 13.98
N ALA A 248 -18.08 2.37 14.23
CA ALA A 248 -18.69 1.84 15.44
C ALA A 248 -17.99 2.29 16.74
N ALA A 249 -16.70 2.62 16.67
CA ALA A 249 -15.90 3.12 17.79
C ALA A 249 -15.99 4.65 17.97
N GLY A 250 -16.45 5.39 16.95
CA GLY A 250 -16.51 6.85 16.94
C GLY A 250 -16.10 7.48 15.61
N ARG A 251 -15.98 8.80 15.61
CA ARG A 251 -15.61 9.60 14.44
C ARG A 251 -14.09 9.59 14.21
N LEU A 252 -13.68 8.97 13.11
CA LEU A 252 -12.29 8.71 12.75
C LEU A 252 -11.76 9.73 11.73
N ALA A 253 -10.62 10.34 12.01
CA ALA A 253 -9.80 11.04 11.01
C ALA A 253 -8.60 10.19 10.57
N VAL A 254 -8.29 10.17 9.27
CA VAL A 254 -7.11 9.48 8.72
C VAL A 254 -6.17 10.50 8.08
N ALA A 255 -4.93 10.57 8.53
CA ALA A 255 -3.92 11.48 7.99
C ALA A 255 -2.65 10.73 7.56
N LEU A 256 -2.26 10.85 6.29
CA LEU A 256 -1.17 10.06 5.71
C LEU A 256 0.21 10.71 5.93
N GLY A 257 1.08 10.00 6.63
CA GLY A 257 2.46 10.40 6.91
C GLY A 257 2.57 11.81 7.48
N CYS A 258 3.22 12.70 6.73
CA CYS A 258 3.41 14.10 7.11
C CYS A 258 2.11 14.89 7.35
N ASP A 259 0.98 14.45 6.80
CA ASP A 259 -0.29 15.16 6.99
C ASP A 259 -0.71 15.19 8.45
N GLY A 260 -0.52 14.12 9.21
CA GLY A 260 -0.92 14.09 10.62
C GLY A 260 -0.03 14.92 11.54
N TYR A 261 1.12 15.40 11.05
CA TYR A 261 1.94 16.38 11.78
C TYR A 261 1.70 17.82 11.31
N ARG A 262 1.24 18.03 10.06
CA ARG A 262 1.09 19.38 9.47
C ARG A 262 -0.34 19.91 9.49
N GLN A 263 -1.27 19.10 10.00
CA GLN A 263 -2.69 19.40 9.93
C GLN A 263 -3.30 19.15 11.31
N ALA A 264 -4.07 20.12 11.80
CA ALA A 264 -4.96 19.87 12.91
C ALA A 264 -6.02 18.83 12.47
N PRO A 265 -6.38 17.88 13.35
CA PRO A 265 -7.49 16.99 13.07
C PRO A 265 -8.79 17.81 12.89
N PRO A 266 -9.78 17.28 12.16
CA PRO A 266 -11.13 17.85 12.15
C PRO A 266 -11.63 18.05 13.59
N GLU A 267 -12.30 19.18 13.87
CA GLU A 267 -12.84 19.47 15.21
C GLU A 267 -13.87 18.43 15.69
N ASP A 268 -14.50 17.75 14.73
CA ASP A 268 -15.51 16.74 14.94
C ASP A 268 -14.93 15.32 15.01
N ALA A 269 -13.61 15.14 14.90
CA ALA A 269 -12.97 13.83 15.03
C ALA A 269 -12.78 13.43 16.51
N ASP A 270 -13.24 12.24 16.87
CA ASP A 270 -13.05 11.67 18.20
C ASP A 270 -11.61 11.14 18.36
N PHE A 271 -10.99 10.68 17.27
CA PHE A 271 -9.60 10.20 17.23
C PHE A 271 -9.01 10.27 15.82
N ILE A 272 -7.68 10.31 15.76
CA ILE A 272 -6.90 10.38 14.52
C ILE A 272 -5.94 9.20 14.39
N VAL A 273 -5.85 8.63 13.20
CA VAL A 273 -4.88 7.59 12.88
C VAL A 273 -3.93 8.04 11.77
N MET A 274 -2.68 7.63 11.89
CA MET A 274 -1.60 8.11 11.03
C MET A 274 -0.82 6.96 10.37
N PRO A 275 -1.31 6.42 9.24
CA PRO A 275 -0.52 5.52 8.40
C PRO A 275 0.72 6.25 7.86
N GLY A 276 1.91 5.68 8.10
CA GLY A 276 3.17 6.25 7.61
C GLY A 276 3.83 7.22 8.60
N ALA A 277 3.55 7.07 9.90
CA ALA A 277 4.19 7.85 10.95
C ALA A 277 5.73 7.80 10.83
N LEU A 278 6.37 8.93 11.12
CA LEU A 278 7.80 9.10 10.92
C LEU A 278 8.51 8.83 12.24
N ALA A 279 9.63 8.09 12.17
CA ALA A 279 10.44 7.79 13.35
C ALA A 279 10.98 9.07 14.04
N VAL A 280 11.28 10.09 13.24
CA VAL A 280 11.80 11.39 13.69
C VAL A 280 11.11 12.49 12.87
N PRO A 281 9.87 12.89 13.23
CA PRO A 281 9.06 13.82 12.45
C PRO A 281 9.75 15.18 12.25
N GLU A 282 10.40 15.72 13.27
CA GLU A 282 11.08 17.03 13.26
C GLU A 282 12.08 17.19 12.10
N SER A 283 12.85 16.15 11.80
CA SER A 283 13.88 16.17 10.75
C SER A 283 13.33 15.79 9.36
N SER A 284 12.24 15.02 9.33
CA SER A 284 11.71 14.40 8.11
C SER A 284 10.47 15.10 7.56
N CYS A 285 9.84 15.93 8.40
CA CYS A 285 8.64 16.71 8.10
C CYS A 285 8.87 18.17 8.52
N PRO A 286 9.43 19.01 7.64
CA PRO A 286 9.50 20.45 7.89
C PRO A 286 8.12 21.01 8.24
N ASP A 287 8.02 22.04 9.08
CA ASP A 287 6.72 22.66 9.43
C ASP A 287 5.73 21.72 10.13
N ALA A 288 6.21 20.67 10.81
CA ALA A 288 5.37 19.91 11.74
C ALA A 288 4.80 20.85 12.80
N LEU A 289 3.49 20.81 12.98
CA LEU A 289 2.79 21.45 14.07
C LEU A 289 3.04 20.63 15.34
N GLU A 290 3.16 21.31 16.47
CA GLU A 290 3.05 20.66 17.77
C GLU A 290 1.69 19.95 17.87
N PRO A 291 1.61 18.73 18.42
CA PRO A 291 0.33 18.05 18.62
C PRO A 291 -0.60 18.93 19.46
N ALA A 292 -1.59 19.54 18.81
CA ALA A 292 -2.54 20.41 19.47
C ALA A 292 -3.74 19.59 19.96
N GLY A 293 -3.89 19.47 21.28
CA GLY A 293 -5.08 18.91 21.92
C GLY A 293 -4.94 17.48 22.46
N ALA A 294 -6.00 17.02 23.12
CA ALA A 294 -6.09 15.71 23.80
C ALA A 294 -6.69 14.60 22.93
N THR A 295 -6.91 14.84 21.63
CA THR A 295 -7.52 13.86 20.72
C THR A 295 -6.63 12.61 20.62
N PRO A 296 -7.13 11.41 21.00
CA PRO A 296 -6.36 10.18 20.90
C PRO A 296 -5.80 9.97 19.50
N ARG A 297 -4.52 9.60 19.45
CA ARG A 297 -3.75 9.48 18.21
C ARG A 297 -3.04 8.14 18.15
N LEU A 298 -3.24 7.41 17.06
CA LEU A 298 -2.51 6.18 16.76
C LEU A 298 -1.55 6.41 15.60
N GLU A 299 -0.27 6.26 15.84
CA GLU A 299 0.78 6.29 14.83
C GLU A 299 1.06 4.89 14.29
N VAL A 300 1.18 4.75 12.96
CA VAL A 300 1.53 3.45 12.35
C VAL A 300 2.73 3.63 11.44
N ARG A 301 3.86 3.04 11.82
CA ARG A 301 5.10 3.14 11.05
C ARG A 301 5.19 2.06 9.97
N THR A 302 5.74 2.46 8.83
CA THR A 302 6.14 1.52 7.78
C THR A 302 7.57 1.06 8.04
N LEU A 303 7.75 -0.11 8.67
CA LEU A 303 9.08 -0.60 9.05
C LEU A 303 9.95 -0.99 7.85
N GLY A 304 9.32 -1.37 6.75
CA GLY A 304 9.99 -1.52 5.47
C GLY A 304 9.04 -1.93 4.35
N LEU A 305 9.30 -1.39 3.17
CA LEU A 305 8.62 -1.80 1.94
C LEU A 305 9.62 -2.40 0.96
N PRO A 306 9.14 -3.33 0.11
CA PRO A 306 9.97 -3.87 -0.94
C PRO A 306 10.45 -2.78 -1.90
N TRP A 307 11.58 -3.04 -2.56
CA TRP A 307 12.15 -2.19 -3.60
C TRP A 307 12.53 -0.75 -3.22
N ASN A 308 12.50 -0.39 -1.93
CA ASN A 308 12.68 0.99 -1.47
C ASN A 308 11.62 1.93 -2.05
N LEU A 309 10.35 1.49 -2.03
CA LEU A 309 9.21 2.13 -2.68
C LEU A 309 9.00 3.60 -2.27
N VAL A 310 9.37 3.96 -1.04
CA VAL A 310 9.27 5.32 -0.46
C VAL A 310 10.62 6.06 -0.50
N GLY A 311 11.66 5.45 -1.07
CA GLY A 311 13.02 5.97 -1.09
C GLY A 311 13.59 6.14 -2.50
N SER A 312 14.90 6.34 -2.61
CA SER A 312 15.55 6.47 -3.92
C SER A 312 15.36 5.19 -4.77
N PRO A 313 14.83 5.28 -6.00
CA PRO A 313 14.46 4.12 -6.81
C PRO A 313 15.68 3.37 -7.34
N ARG A 314 16.86 3.99 -7.27
CA ARG A 314 18.14 3.40 -7.65
C ARG A 314 18.84 2.69 -6.50
N GLN A 315 18.41 2.95 -5.27
CA GLN A 315 19.01 2.33 -4.10
C GLN A 315 18.21 1.08 -3.74
N PRO A 316 18.89 -0.01 -3.36
CA PRO A 316 18.20 -1.18 -2.89
C PRO A 316 17.50 -0.90 -1.57
N ALA A 317 16.42 -1.65 -1.31
CA ALA A 317 15.81 -1.65 0.01
C ALA A 317 16.88 -2.00 1.04
N ARG A 318 17.13 -1.12 2.01
CA ARG A 318 18.09 -1.41 3.07
C ARG A 318 17.48 -2.48 3.97
N HIS A 319 17.91 -3.73 3.82
CA HIS A 319 17.61 -4.79 4.77
C HIS A 319 18.44 -4.60 6.04
N ARG A 320 18.22 -3.50 6.77
CA ARG A 320 18.72 -3.42 8.13
C ARG A 320 17.93 -4.41 8.99
N HIS A 321 18.58 -4.93 10.04
CA HIS A 321 17.91 -5.45 11.24
C HIS A 321 17.14 -4.28 11.88
N GLY A 322 16.04 -3.87 11.24
CA GLY A 322 15.09 -2.93 11.79
C GLY A 322 14.30 -3.60 12.91
N PRO A 323 13.49 -2.82 13.64
CA PRO A 323 12.59 -3.38 14.64
C PRO A 323 11.76 -4.53 14.02
N PRO A 324 11.46 -5.59 14.78
CA PRO A 324 10.57 -6.65 14.32
C PRO A 324 9.18 -6.07 14.02
N VAL A 325 8.35 -6.82 13.30
CA VAL A 325 6.93 -6.50 13.15
C VAL A 325 6.30 -6.37 14.54
N GLN A 326 5.46 -5.37 14.76
CA GLN A 326 4.85 -5.11 16.07
C GLN A 326 3.37 -4.74 15.91
N LEU A 327 2.59 -5.06 16.93
CA LEU A 327 1.22 -4.57 17.09
C LEU A 327 1.22 -3.53 18.21
N HIS A 328 0.62 -2.38 17.93
CA HIS A 328 0.45 -1.31 18.92
C HIS A 328 -1.05 -1.10 19.13
N ASN A 329 -1.52 -1.31 20.35
CA ASN A 329 -2.93 -1.27 20.70
C ASN A 329 -3.20 -0.09 21.62
N LEU A 330 -4.19 0.73 21.28
CA LEU A 330 -4.66 1.84 22.10
C LEU A 330 -6.13 1.63 22.44
N TRP A 331 -6.45 1.33 23.70
CA TRP A 331 -7.83 1.24 24.16
C TRP A 331 -8.49 2.62 24.19
N LEU A 332 -9.70 2.71 23.64
CA LEU A 332 -10.47 3.94 23.62
C LEU A 332 -11.17 4.17 24.97
N PRO A 333 -11.24 5.41 25.47
CA PRO A 333 -11.99 5.70 26.67
C PRO A 333 -13.49 5.50 26.46
N THR A 334 -14.19 5.02 27.49
CA THR A 334 -15.66 4.99 27.49
C THR A 334 -16.21 6.41 27.39
N ARG A 335 -17.04 6.66 26.39
CA ARG A 335 -17.73 7.93 26.24
C ARG A 335 -18.83 8.05 27.31
N PRO A 336 -18.99 9.23 27.93
CA PRO A 336 -20.00 9.48 28.96
C PRO A 336 -21.44 9.40 28.43
#